data_AF-A0A973AQS1-F1
#
_entry.id   AF-A0A973AQS1-F1
#
_cell.length_a   1.000
_cell.length_b   1.000
_cell.length_c   1.000
_cell.angle_alpha   90.00
_cell.angle_beta   90.00
_cell.angle_gamma   90.00
#
_symmetry.space_group_name_H-M   'P 1'
#
loop_
_entity.id
_entity.type
_entity.pdbx_description
1 polymer ?
#
loop_
_entity_poly.entity_id
_entity_poly.type
_entity_poly.pdbx_seq_one_letter_code
_entity_poly.pdbx_strand_id
1 'polypeptide(L)'
;VIAGDGGWLFTVAEMAAAVDMNCNIVFVLWDNHGYEQIRESFDDVKAPQMGVDVSSHDPVMIARGFGWTAIDATSPEQFSEILRVAFSSGGPQFIRVLVK
;
A
#
# COMPACT_ATOMS: atom_id res chain seq x y z
N VAL A 1 3.41 7.76 -4.88
CA VAL A 1 4.29 6.71 -4.31
C VAL A 1 3.66 5.37 -4.58
N ILE A 2 4.46 4.34 -4.88
CA ILE A 2 4.00 2.95 -5.01
C ILE A 2 4.89 2.10 -4.11
N ALA A 3 4.29 1.22 -3.31
CA ALA A 3 5.02 0.31 -2.44
C ALA A 3 4.24 -0.99 -2.23
N GLY A 4 4.96 -2.05 -1.87
CA GLY A 4 4.35 -3.27 -1.33
C GLY A 4 3.93 -3.07 0.14
N ASP A 5 3.01 -3.91 0.62
CA ASP A 5 2.53 -3.95 2.01
C ASP A 5 3.66 -4.08 3.03
N GLY A 6 4.61 -5.00 2.80
CA GLY A 6 5.75 -5.18 3.69
C GLY A 6 6.69 -3.97 3.72
N GLY A 7 6.94 -3.33 2.57
CA GLY A 7 7.78 -2.14 2.48
C GLY A 7 7.13 -0.92 3.14
N TRP A 8 5.81 -0.77 3.00
CA TRP A 8 5.05 0.32 3.62
C TRP A 8 5.15 0.32 5.15
N LEU A 9 5.19 -0.86 5.79
CA LEU A 9 5.32 -0.97 7.24
C LEU A 9 6.60 -0.32 7.80
N PHE A 10 7.66 -0.18 7.00
CA PHE A 10 8.88 0.54 7.42
C PHE A 10 8.69 2.06 7.49
N THR A 11 7.69 2.59 6.80
CA THR A 11 7.48 4.04 6.63
C THR A 11 6.08 4.49 7.02
N VAL A 12 5.28 3.63 7.64
CA VAL A 12 3.86 3.92 7.97
C VAL A 12 3.71 5.18 8.83
N ALA A 13 4.68 5.47 9.70
CA ALA A 13 4.67 6.68 10.53
C ALA A 13 4.75 7.98 9.73
N GLU A 14 5.34 7.97 8.52
CA GLU A 14 5.43 9.16 7.65
C GLU A 14 4.07 9.60 7.09
N MET A 15 3.04 8.77 7.25
CA MET A 15 1.67 9.17 6.94
C MET A 15 1.22 10.34 7.82
N ALA A 16 1.65 10.42 9.08
CA ALA A 16 1.38 11.58 9.94
C ALA A 16 2.04 12.84 9.37
N ALA A 17 3.31 12.75 8.99
CA ALA A 17 4.06 13.88 8.46
C ALA A 17 3.44 14.43 7.16
N ALA A 18 2.95 13.55 6.27
CA ALA A 18 2.26 13.98 5.05
C ALA A 18 1.00 14.81 5.34
N VAL A 19 0.28 14.50 6.41
CA VAL A 19 -0.89 15.26 6.85
C VAL A 19 -0.45 16.60 7.44
N ASP A 20 0.51 16.59 8.36
CA ASP A 20 1.04 17.80 9.02
C ASP A 20 1.59 18.82 8.02
N MET A 21 2.23 18.33 6.95
CA MET A 21 2.80 19.17 5.88
C MET A 21 1.79 19.53 4.78
N ASN A 22 0.52 19.12 4.90
CA ASN A 22 -0.51 19.30 3.86
C ASN A 22 -0.04 18.81 2.47
N CYS A 23 0.62 17.67 2.43
CA CYS A 23 1.14 17.10 1.19
C CYS A 23 -0.01 16.71 0.24
N ASN A 24 0.13 17.07 -1.03
CA ASN A 24 -0.72 16.55 -2.10
C ASN A 24 -0.08 15.29 -2.68
N ILE A 25 -0.38 14.13 -2.11
CA ILE A 25 0.29 12.86 -2.42
C ILE A 25 -0.72 11.75 -2.62
N VAL A 26 -0.52 10.97 -3.69
CA VAL A 26 -1.23 9.71 -3.91
C VAL A 26 -0.27 8.55 -3.63
N PHE A 27 -0.65 7.69 -2.69
CA PHE A 27 0.06 6.47 -2.31
C PHE A 27 -0.73 5.26 -2.79
N VAL A 28 -0.09 4.40 -3.58
CA VAL A 28 -0.66 3.12 -3.99
C VAL A 28 0.06 2.00 -3.25
N LEU A 29 -0.70 1.24 -2.46
CA LEU A 29 -0.23 0.03 -1.79
C LEU A 29 -0.57 -1.19 -2.62
N TRP A 30 0.45 -1.94 -3.04
CA TRP A 30 0.31 -3.25 -3.65
C TRP A 30 0.34 -4.31 -2.54
N ASP A 31 -0.81 -4.90 -2.22
CA ASP A 31 -0.96 -5.75 -1.05
C ASP A 31 -1.14 -7.21 -1.43
N ASN A 32 -0.08 -8.00 -1.25
CA ASN A 32 0.01 -9.44 -1.48
C ASN A 32 0.30 -10.21 -0.17
N HIS A 33 0.10 -9.57 0.99
CA HIS A 33 0.33 -10.14 2.32
C HIS A 33 1.72 -10.76 2.50
N GLY A 34 2.77 -10.03 2.14
CA GLY A 34 4.15 -10.47 2.39
C GLY A 34 5.18 -10.05 1.35
N TYR A 35 6.39 -10.54 1.53
CA TYR A 35 7.55 -10.13 0.74
C TYR A 35 7.70 -10.94 -0.56
N GLU A 36 6.94 -10.60 -1.61
CA GLU A 36 6.92 -11.37 -2.87
C GLU A 36 8.30 -11.56 -3.47
N GLN A 37 9.07 -10.47 -3.56
CA GLN A 37 10.40 -10.53 -4.15
C GLN A 37 11.36 -11.46 -3.37
N ILE A 38 11.13 -11.62 -2.06
CA ILE A 38 11.90 -12.56 -1.24
C ILE A 38 11.38 -13.99 -1.46
N ARG A 39 10.06 -14.20 -1.62
CA ARG A 39 9.47 -15.50 -2.02
C ARG A 39 10.09 -15.99 -3.32
N GLU A 40 10.11 -15.14 -4.35
CA GLU A 40 10.73 -15.42 -5.64
C GLU A 40 12.21 -15.82 -5.48
N SER A 41 12.95 -15.10 -4.63
CA SER A 41 14.36 -15.40 -4.36
C SER A 41 14.58 -16.78 -3.71
N PHE A 42 13.67 -17.23 -2.83
CA PHE A 42 13.71 -18.58 -2.25
C PHE A 42 13.41 -19.64 -3.31
N ASP A 43 12.41 -19.39 -4.16
CA ASP A 43 11.96 -20.32 -5.20
C ASP A 43 13.04 -20.52 -6.28
N ASP A 44 13.72 -19.44 -6.68
CA ASP A 44 14.82 -19.45 -7.65
C ASP A 44 15.96 -20.39 -7.22
N VAL A 45 16.22 -20.49 -5.92
CA VAL A 45 17.25 -21.37 -5.34
C VAL A 45 16.67 -22.67 -4.76
N LYS A 46 15.36 -22.91 -4.91
CA LYS A 46 14.64 -24.09 -4.39
C LYS A 46 14.82 -24.28 -2.88
N ALA A 47 14.90 -23.19 -2.13
CA ALA A 47 14.98 -23.22 -0.68
C ALA A 47 13.57 -23.07 -0.07
N PRO A 48 13.31 -23.66 1.12
CA PRO A 48 12.05 -23.43 1.82
C PRO A 48 11.89 -21.95 2.15
N GLN A 49 10.75 -21.37 1.78
CA GLN A 49 10.40 -20.00 2.14
C GLN A 49 10.30 -19.85 3.66
N MET A 50 10.92 -18.80 4.22
CA MET A 50 10.94 -18.53 5.66
C MET A 50 10.84 -17.03 5.94
N GLY A 51 9.92 -16.63 6.82
CA GLY A 51 9.78 -15.23 7.27
C GLY A 51 9.27 -14.26 6.22
N VAL A 52 8.63 -14.77 5.16
CA VAL A 52 8.14 -13.97 4.02
C VAL A 52 6.67 -13.61 4.11
N ASP A 53 5.90 -14.31 4.95
CA ASP A 53 4.49 -14.02 5.19
C ASP A 53 4.35 -13.01 6.32
N VAL A 54 3.98 -11.79 5.95
CA VAL A 54 3.81 -10.66 6.87
C VAL A 54 2.44 -10.05 6.64
N SER A 55 1.76 -9.68 7.73
CA SER A 55 0.46 -9.04 7.65
C SER A 55 0.57 -7.55 7.96
N SER A 56 0.15 -6.74 7.00
CA SER A 56 -0.09 -5.30 7.16
C SER A 56 -1.42 -4.98 7.86
N HIS A 57 -2.16 -6.01 8.28
CA HIS A 57 -3.48 -5.97 8.92
C HIS A 57 -4.53 -5.27 8.06
N ASP A 58 -5.02 -4.10 8.46
CA ASP A 58 -5.98 -3.30 7.70
C ASP A 58 -5.34 -1.97 7.28
N PRO A 59 -4.64 -1.94 6.14
CA PRO A 59 -3.96 -0.74 5.68
C PRO A 59 -4.91 0.44 5.47
N VAL A 60 -6.15 0.18 5.05
CA VAL A 60 -7.14 1.23 4.80
C VAL A 60 -7.58 1.88 6.11
N MET A 61 -7.85 1.09 7.15
CA MET A 61 -8.15 1.64 8.47
C MET A 61 -6.96 2.36 9.09
N ILE A 62 -5.74 1.83 8.95
CA ILE A 62 -4.53 2.49 9.44
C ILE A 62 -4.34 3.85 8.75
N ALA A 63 -4.43 3.89 7.42
CA ALA A 63 -4.33 5.13 6.64
C ALA A 63 -5.37 6.17 7.06
N ARG A 64 -6.64 5.75 7.24
CA ARG A 64 -7.70 6.61 7.76
C ARG A 64 -7.41 7.11 9.18
N GLY A 65 -6.79 6.27 10.02
CA GLY A 65 -6.35 6.64 11.37
C GLY A 65 -5.34 7.78 11.38
N PHE A 66 -4.49 7.89 10.35
CA PHE A 66 -3.60 9.04 10.13
C PHE A 66 -4.27 10.23 9.44
N GLY A 67 -5.56 10.15 9.10
CA GLY A 67 -6.29 11.25 8.44
C GLY A 67 -6.20 11.24 6.91
N TRP A 68 -5.74 10.15 6.29
CA TRP A 68 -5.72 10.02 4.83
C TRP A 68 -7.09 9.62 4.28
N THR A 69 -7.39 10.06 3.06
CA THR A 69 -8.49 9.45 2.29
C THR A 69 -8.02 8.09 1.79
N ALA A 70 -8.68 7.00 2.17
CA ALA A 70 -8.24 5.65 1.82
C ALA A 70 -9.34 4.80 1.19
N ILE A 71 -9.02 4.15 0.06
CA ILE A 71 -9.96 3.35 -0.75
C ILE A 71 -9.31 2.03 -1.19
N ASP A 72 -10.06 0.93 -1.13
CA ASP A 72 -9.70 -0.35 -1.76
C ASP A 72 -10.10 -0.38 -3.23
N ALA A 73 -9.15 -0.75 -4.10
CA ALA A 73 -9.39 -1.10 -5.48
C ALA A 73 -9.47 -2.63 -5.63
N THR A 74 -10.61 -3.09 -6.16
CA THR A 74 -10.95 -4.51 -6.32
C THR A 74 -10.93 -4.98 -7.77
N SER A 75 -10.72 -4.08 -8.73
CA SER A 75 -10.49 -4.39 -10.15
C SER A 75 -9.59 -3.36 -10.82
N PRO A 76 -8.95 -3.67 -11.96
CA PRO A 76 -8.17 -2.71 -12.74
C PRO A 76 -8.96 -1.48 -13.21
N GLU A 77 -10.23 -1.67 -13.60
CA GLU A 77 -11.11 -0.59 -14.03
C GLU A 77 -11.42 0.35 -12.86
N GLN A 78 -11.73 -0.23 -11.70
CA GLN A 78 -11.96 0.53 -10.47
C GLN A 78 -10.69 1.28 -10.04
N PHE A 79 -9.52 0.63 -10.12
CA PHE A 79 -8.25 1.26 -9.80
C PHE A 79 -7.99 2.48 -10.69
N SER A 80 -8.21 2.36 -12.00
CA SER A 80 -8.05 3.47 -12.95
C SER A 80 -8.93 4.68 -12.59
N GLU A 81 -10.19 4.43 -12.21
CA GLU A 81 -11.11 5.49 -11.80
C GLU A 81 -10.71 6.13 -10.46
N ILE A 82 -10.42 5.31 -9.44
CA ILE A 82 -9.97 5.78 -8.13
C ILE A 82 -8.70 6.64 -8.28
N LEU A 83 -7.76 6.20 -9.11
CA LEU A 83 -6.50 6.91 -9.33
C LEU A 83 -6.75 8.30 -9.94
N ARG A 84 -7.66 8.42 -10.91
CA ARG A 84 -8.07 9.70 -11.51
C ARG A 84 -8.69 10.63 -10.46
N VAL A 85 -9.58 10.10 -9.62
CA VAL A 85 -10.22 10.87 -8.54
C VAL A 85 -9.19 11.30 -7.49
N ALA A 86 -8.29 10.43 -7.07
CA ALA A 86 -7.27 10.73 -6.08
C ALA A 86 -6.37 11.90 -6.51
N PHE A 87 -5.89 11.91 -7.76
CA PHE A 87 -5.06 13.01 -8.27
C PHE A 87 -5.80 14.35 -8.37
N SER A 88 -7.13 14.36 -8.47
CA SER A 88 -7.92 15.59 -8.54
C SER A 88 -8.49 16.06 -7.20
N SER A 89 -8.50 15.19 -6.18
CA SER A 89 -9.12 15.47 -4.87
C SER A 89 -8.24 16.32 -3.95
N GLY A 90 -6.93 16.35 -4.17
CA GLY A 90 -5.98 17.04 -3.28
C GLY A 90 -5.72 16.30 -1.97
N GLY A 91 -4.67 16.72 -1.26
CA GLY A 91 -4.28 16.16 0.03
C GLY A 91 -3.75 14.71 -0.04
N PRO A 92 -3.60 14.05 1.12
CA PRO A 92 -3.10 12.68 1.19
C PRO A 92 -4.16 11.64 0.80
N GLN A 93 -3.87 10.89 -0.25
CA GLN A 93 -4.72 9.85 -0.84
C GLN A 93 -4.02 8.49 -0.77
N PHE A 94 -4.72 7.47 -0.32
CA PHE A 94 -4.22 6.11 -0.17
C PHE A 94 -5.12 5.14 -0.94
N ILE A 95 -4.52 4.36 -1.83
CA ILE A 95 -5.23 3.38 -2.64
C ILE A 95 -4.60 2.02 -2.37
N ARG A 96 -5.36 1.11 -1.79
CA ARG A 96 -4.92 -0.29 -1.64
C ARG A 96 -5.38 -1.09 -2.84
N VAL A 97 -4.45 -1.82 -3.46
CA VAL A 97 -4.73 -2.81 -4.49
C VAL A 97 -4.48 -4.17 -3.88
N LEU A 98 -5.55 -4.92 -3.64
CA LEU A 98 -5.45 -6.28 -3.13
C LEU A 98 -5.06 -7.23 -4.27
N VAL A 99 -3.90 -7.87 -4.14
CA VAL A 99 -3.39 -8.84 -5.11
C VAL A 99 -3.46 -10.21 -4.47
N LYS A 100 -4.06 -11.15 -5.19
CA LYS A 100 -4.14 -12.55 -4.79
C LYS A 100 -3.02 -13.35 -5.40
#